data_AF-A0A9W6KZW9-F1
#
_entry.id   AF-A0A9W6KZW9-F1
#
_cell.length_a   1.000
_cell.length_b   1.000
_cell.length_c   1.000
_cell.angle_alpha   90.00
_cell.angle_beta   90.00
_cell.angle_gamma   90.00
#
_symmetry.space_group_name_H-M   'P 1'
#
loop_
_entity.id
_entity.type
_entity.pdbx_description
1 polymer ?
#
loop_
_entity_poly.entity_id
_entity_poly.type
_entity_poly.pdbx_seq_one_letter_code
_entity_poly.pdbx_strand_id
1 'polypeptide(L)'
;MSFVYTAGAARVVFGSGTRQQLADEVRRLGRSRVMVVATPSMRDAAALGAMQVARFDGVAMHTPVAVTHDALGVLRASAADCIVSIGGGSATGLGKALSVRTGLPHIAVPTTYAGSEVTPVLGETDGGGKTTRSDPRIQPATVVYDVELTARLPVALSVTSGVNAIAHAVEALYSPDANPVTDDLAAQAIRRLAGALPRIAADPADLAARTDALTGAWLAGICLGTAGMGLHHKLCHALGGSFGLPHAEVHTVVLPHAMAFNAAAAPGAMRRVADALGARDAPTAMFDLIARLGGPVSLRDLGLAAADIPAVARAATSRQYPNPRPVTAPDVETLLRAAFTGERPAGPPPTPDLRWLTEQVVASFGGAPDPRARQLVTDLVRRLHEFVTDNDLAPGEWQYGIDFLTRTGQLCSDVRQEFVLLSDTLGVSSMVDVLSNSRTPDTTPSAVLGPFYVPGPPVQPPGADIAAGLPGTPLWTDVAVVDVDGKPVAGAVVDVWQSNDDGFYDVQLPDQDGPVLRARFHSDAEGRVRFWSILPSEYPIPDDGPVGQMLAATGRHQYRAPHLHFMISADGYRRLITQLFVAGGAYLDSDTVFGVKRELVVDFAPGRGAPPDGRDVAGWRTVTYTFRIAAA
;
A
#
# COMPACT_ATOMS: atom_id res chain seq x y z
N MET A 1 4.84 -1.85 -3.12
CA MET A 1 3.52 -1.21 -2.93
C MET A 1 3.55 0.14 -3.64
N SER A 2 2.62 0.38 -4.56
CA SER A 2 2.44 1.68 -5.23
C SER A 2 1.15 2.32 -4.72
N PHE A 3 1.16 3.61 -4.40
CA PHE A 3 -0.02 4.36 -3.98
C PHE A 3 0.01 5.79 -4.52
N VAL A 4 -1.16 6.43 -4.59
CA VAL A 4 -1.30 7.85 -4.95
C VAL A 4 -1.84 8.58 -3.73
N TYR A 5 -1.15 9.65 -3.32
CA TYR A 5 -1.61 10.52 -2.23
C TYR A 5 -1.80 11.93 -2.76
N THR A 6 -3.00 12.48 -2.54
CA THR A 6 -3.32 13.88 -2.85
C THR A 6 -3.65 14.61 -1.55
N ALA A 7 -2.83 15.58 -1.18
CA ALA A 7 -3.10 16.44 -0.03
C ALA A 7 -4.16 17.50 -0.36
N GLY A 8 -5.12 17.71 0.54
CA GLY A 8 -6.08 18.82 0.44
C GLY A 8 -5.41 20.18 0.67
N ALA A 9 -5.90 21.23 0.00
CA ALA A 9 -5.31 22.57 0.02
C ALA A 9 -5.75 23.47 1.21
N ALA A 10 -6.33 22.90 2.27
CA ALA A 10 -6.91 23.69 3.36
C ALA A 10 -5.86 24.21 4.35
N ARG A 11 -5.99 25.48 4.73
CA ARG A 11 -5.29 26.06 5.90
C ARG A 11 -6.05 25.74 7.18
N VAL A 12 -5.34 25.30 8.22
CA VAL A 12 -5.92 24.99 9.53
C VAL A 12 -5.31 25.90 10.60
N VAL A 13 -6.17 26.56 11.38
CA VAL A 13 -5.84 27.28 12.62
C VAL A 13 -6.46 26.50 13.77
N PHE A 14 -5.66 26.03 14.71
CA PHE A 14 -6.10 25.11 15.76
C PHE A 14 -5.64 25.58 17.14
N GLY A 15 -6.55 25.56 18.13
CA GLY A 15 -6.23 25.84 19.52
C GLY A 15 -7.43 26.38 20.30
N SER A 16 -7.23 26.70 21.58
CA SER A 16 -8.25 27.39 22.40
C SER A 16 -8.26 28.89 22.12
N GLY A 17 -9.45 29.47 21.96
CA GLY A 17 -9.62 30.91 21.74
C GLY A 17 -9.25 31.38 20.34
N THR A 18 -8.97 30.46 19.41
CA THR A 18 -8.60 30.77 18.01
C THR A 18 -9.70 31.48 17.24
N ARG A 19 -10.97 31.46 17.70
CA ARG A 19 -12.05 32.27 17.12
C ARG A 19 -11.73 33.76 17.10
N GLN A 20 -10.88 34.24 18.01
CA GLN A 20 -10.43 35.64 18.03
C GLN A 20 -9.59 36.01 16.79
N GLN A 21 -9.03 35.02 16.09
CA GLN A 21 -8.24 35.21 14.87
C GLN A 21 -9.12 35.23 13.59
N LEU A 22 -10.45 35.11 13.71
CA LEU A 22 -11.35 35.08 12.55
C LEU A 22 -11.21 36.32 11.67
N ALA A 23 -11.11 37.51 12.27
CA ALA A 23 -10.92 38.75 11.53
C ALA A 23 -9.60 38.74 10.73
N ASP A 24 -8.53 38.15 11.28
CA ASP A 24 -7.23 38.05 10.62
C ASP A 24 -7.27 37.07 9.46
N GLU A 25 -7.95 35.93 9.60
CA GLU A 25 -8.12 34.97 8.50
C GLU A 25 -8.99 35.55 7.37
N VAL A 26 -10.00 36.37 7.68
CA VAL A 26 -10.77 37.11 6.66
C VAL A 26 -9.89 38.12 5.92
N ARG A 27 -9.06 38.89 6.64
CA ARG A 27 -8.11 39.84 6.02
C ARG A 27 -7.06 39.13 5.17
N ARG A 28 -6.56 37.97 5.61
CA ARG A 28 -5.61 37.13 4.87
C ARG A 28 -6.15 36.70 3.51
N LEU A 29 -7.46 36.51 3.39
CA LEU A 29 -8.14 36.19 2.13
C LEU A 29 -8.44 37.44 1.28
N GLY A 30 -7.99 38.63 1.71
CA GLY A 30 -8.23 39.90 1.04
C GLY A 30 -9.68 40.38 1.15
N ARG A 31 -10.41 39.95 2.20
CA ARG A 31 -11.85 40.20 2.39
C ARG A 31 -12.12 41.08 3.61
N SER A 32 -13.32 41.65 3.68
CA SER A 32 -13.67 42.61 4.73
C SER A 32 -15.12 42.60 5.20
N ARG A 33 -16.02 41.93 4.47
CA ARG A 33 -17.47 41.95 4.68
C ARG A 33 -17.99 40.51 4.77
N VAL A 34 -18.22 40.05 5.97
CA VAL A 34 -18.55 38.66 6.25
C VAL A 34 -20.06 38.47 6.41
N MET A 35 -20.57 37.43 5.77
CA MET A 35 -21.83 36.81 6.17
C MET A 35 -21.55 35.61 7.08
N VAL A 36 -22.12 35.63 8.28
CA VAL A 36 -22.04 34.51 9.23
C VAL A 36 -23.23 33.58 9.02
N VAL A 37 -22.95 32.30 8.80
CA VAL A 37 -23.94 31.21 8.79
C VAL A 37 -23.73 30.39 10.04
N ALA A 38 -24.72 30.30 10.92
CA ALA A 38 -24.50 29.60 12.18
C ALA A 38 -25.76 28.92 12.72
N THR A 39 -25.55 27.83 13.45
CA THR A 39 -26.66 27.17 14.16
C THR A 39 -27.12 28.05 15.34
N PRO A 40 -28.38 27.93 15.78
CA PRO A 40 -28.92 28.77 16.86
C PRO A 40 -28.11 28.75 18.16
N SER A 41 -27.42 27.64 18.47
CA SER A 41 -26.56 27.45 19.64
C SER A 41 -25.24 28.24 19.60
N MET A 42 -24.90 28.85 18.44
CA MET A 42 -23.64 29.54 18.19
C MET A 42 -23.86 31.01 17.80
N ARG A 43 -24.91 31.64 18.35
CA ARG A 43 -25.28 33.03 18.03
C ARG A 43 -24.23 34.06 18.41
N ASP A 44 -23.55 33.85 19.53
CA ASP A 44 -22.53 34.72 20.14
C ASP A 44 -21.08 34.30 19.81
N ALA A 45 -20.90 33.28 18.97
CA ALA A 45 -19.58 32.67 18.77
C ALA A 45 -18.65 33.48 17.86
N ALA A 46 -19.18 34.33 16.98
CA ALA A 46 -18.42 35.07 15.97
C ALA A 46 -17.67 36.27 16.57
N ALA A 47 -16.35 36.29 16.45
CA ALA A 47 -15.49 37.41 16.85
C ALA A 47 -15.01 38.23 15.64
N LEU A 48 -15.96 38.88 14.94
CA LEU A 48 -15.71 39.60 13.69
C LEU A 48 -15.90 41.12 13.78
N GLY A 49 -16.54 41.61 14.85
CA GLY A 49 -16.84 43.03 15.03
C GLY A 49 -17.56 43.63 13.82
N ALA A 50 -17.08 44.79 13.35
CA ALA A 50 -17.67 45.51 12.21
C ALA A 50 -17.56 44.78 10.86
N MET A 51 -16.76 43.69 10.76
CA MET A 51 -16.67 42.91 9.52
C MET A 51 -17.92 42.07 9.28
N GLN A 52 -18.70 41.74 10.31
CA GLN A 52 -19.96 41.00 10.14
C GLN A 52 -21.04 41.93 9.58
N VAL A 53 -21.33 41.82 8.28
CA VAL A 53 -22.34 42.64 7.60
C VAL A 53 -23.70 41.94 7.46
N ALA A 54 -23.72 40.62 7.62
CA ALA A 54 -24.95 39.82 7.60
C ALA A 54 -24.83 38.55 8.43
N ARG A 55 -25.99 38.01 8.78
CA ARG A 55 -26.13 36.74 9.50
C ARG A 55 -27.31 35.93 8.95
N PHE A 56 -27.15 34.62 8.88
CA PHE A 56 -28.22 33.68 8.58
C PHE A 56 -28.24 32.53 9.59
N ASP A 57 -29.35 32.41 10.32
CA ASP A 57 -29.57 31.43 11.38
C ASP A 57 -30.42 30.22 10.95
N GLY A 58 -30.94 30.24 9.72
CA GLY A 58 -31.86 29.22 9.19
C GLY A 58 -31.19 27.89 8.78
N VAL A 59 -30.09 27.50 9.43
CA VAL A 59 -29.36 26.27 9.10
C VAL A 59 -30.28 25.05 9.32
N ALA A 60 -30.47 24.25 8.29
CA ALA A 60 -31.28 23.03 8.34
C ALA A 60 -30.44 21.77 8.06
N MET A 61 -30.88 20.64 8.61
CA MET A 61 -30.25 19.35 8.37
C MET A 61 -30.34 18.98 6.88
N HIS A 62 -29.27 18.36 6.36
CA HIS A 62 -29.16 17.92 4.96
C HIS A 62 -29.14 19.04 3.90
N THR A 63 -28.97 20.30 4.29
CA THR A 63 -28.81 21.43 3.35
C THR A 63 -29.91 21.47 2.28
N PRO A 64 -31.18 21.71 2.64
CA PRO A 64 -32.24 21.82 1.64
C PRO A 64 -31.94 22.95 0.65
N VAL A 65 -32.20 22.72 -0.63
CA VAL A 65 -31.94 23.73 -1.69
C VAL A 65 -32.73 25.01 -1.44
N ALA A 66 -33.95 24.92 -0.90
CA ALA A 66 -34.75 26.09 -0.52
C ALA A 66 -34.05 26.98 0.53
N VAL A 67 -33.50 26.38 1.59
CA VAL A 67 -32.73 27.09 2.63
C VAL A 67 -31.47 27.72 2.04
N THR A 68 -30.83 27.05 1.08
CA THR A 68 -29.68 27.59 0.35
C THR A 68 -30.08 28.83 -0.47
N HIS A 69 -31.23 28.82 -1.12
CA HIS A 69 -31.75 29.98 -1.86
C HIS A 69 -32.05 31.17 -0.94
N ASP A 70 -32.65 30.93 0.23
CA ASP A 70 -32.91 31.99 1.21
C ASP A 70 -31.60 32.63 1.70
N ALA A 71 -30.61 31.80 2.04
CA ALA A 71 -29.29 32.26 2.44
C ALA A 71 -28.56 33.02 1.31
N LEU A 72 -28.69 32.59 0.05
CA LEU A 72 -28.17 33.32 -1.10
C LEU A 72 -28.81 34.70 -1.26
N GLY A 73 -30.10 34.84 -0.97
CA GLY A 73 -30.79 36.12 -0.97
C GLY A 73 -30.16 37.10 0.02
N VAL A 74 -29.93 36.65 1.26
CA VAL A 74 -29.25 37.45 2.30
C VAL A 74 -27.81 37.77 1.92
N LEU A 75 -27.08 36.80 1.38
CA LEU A 75 -25.68 36.99 0.94
C LEU A 75 -25.57 38.08 -0.14
N ARG A 76 -26.45 38.04 -1.14
CA ARG A 76 -26.48 39.02 -2.24
C ARG A 76 -26.91 40.41 -1.76
N ALA A 77 -27.90 40.49 -0.88
CA ALA A 77 -28.40 41.78 -0.37
C ALA A 77 -27.41 42.51 0.55
N SER A 78 -26.51 41.77 1.22
CA SER A 78 -25.58 42.33 2.21
C SER A 78 -24.24 42.78 1.64
N ALA A 79 -23.97 42.51 0.35
CA ALA A 79 -22.67 42.73 -0.27
C ALA A 79 -21.51 42.10 0.53
N ALA A 80 -21.74 40.92 1.12
CA ALA A 80 -20.67 40.16 1.77
C ALA A 80 -19.71 39.58 0.72
N ASP A 81 -18.42 39.60 1.03
CA ASP A 81 -17.32 39.11 0.20
C ASP A 81 -16.64 37.85 0.79
N CYS A 82 -17.12 37.36 1.94
CA CYS A 82 -16.63 36.15 2.61
C CYS A 82 -17.76 35.46 3.39
N ILE A 83 -17.70 34.13 3.44
CA ILE A 83 -18.65 33.29 4.18
C ILE A 83 -17.93 32.69 5.40
N VAL A 84 -18.49 32.86 6.60
CA VAL A 84 -18.01 32.18 7.82
C VAL A 84 -19.12 31.27 8.34
N SER A 85 -18.88 29.95 8.35
CA SER A 85 -19.83 29.00 8.95
C SER A 85 -19.41 28.62 10.37
N ILE A 86 -20.29 28.77 11.37
CA ILE A 86 -20.03 28.36 12.76
C ILE A 86 -21.07 27.34 13.21
N GLY A 87 -20.64 26.11 13.43
CA GLY A 87 -21.54 25.03 13.84
C GLY A 87 -21.05 23.65 13.43
N GLY A 88 -21.94 22.67 13.44
CA GLY A 88 -21.66 21.32 12.95
C GLY A 88 -21.75 21.18 11.42
N GLY A 89 -21.79 19.93 10.96
CA GLY A 89 -21.79 19.59 9.53
C GLY A 89 -22.85 20.30 8.67
N SER A 90 -24.03 20.60 9.22
CA SER A 90 -25.10 21.34 8.51
C SER A 90 -24.73 22.80 8.24
N ALA A 91 -24.07 23.50 9.18
CA ALA A 91 -23.62 24.88 8.98
C ALA A 91 -22.49 24.93 7.95
N THR A 92 -21.54 24.00 8.06
CA THR A 92 -20.47 23.83 7.06
C THR A 92 -21.06 23.50 5.69
N GLY A 93 -22.05 22.61 5.61
CA GLY A 93 -22.75 22.25 4.38
C GLY A 93 -23.42 23.44 3.69
N LEU A 94 -24.12 24.29 4.45
CA LEU A 94 -24.69 25.52 3.90
C LEU A 94 -23.59 26.51 3.45
N GLY A 95 -22.52 26.68 4.22
CA GLY A 95 -21.38 27.50 3.83
C GLY A 95 -20.74 27.05 2.51
N LYS A 96 -20.53 25.74 2.36
CA LYS A 96 -20.08 25.10 1.13
C LYS A 96 -21.03 25.35 -0.05
N ALA A 97 -22.33 25.21 0.17
CA ALA A 97 -23.36 25.41 -0.84
C ALA A 97 -23.41 26.87 -1.35
N LEU A 98 -23.18 27.84 -0.47
CA LEU A 98 -23.05 29.26 -0.81
C LEU A 98 -21.73 29.54 -1.56
N SER A 99 -20.61 29.03 -1.04
CA SER A 99 -19.28 29.20 -1.61
C SER A 99 -19.22 28.73 -3.06
N VAL A 100 -19.61 27.49 -3.34
CA VAL A 100 -19.51 26.90 -4.68
C VAL A 100 -20.42 27.59 -5.71
N ARG A 101 -21.50 28.24 -5.28
CA ARG A 101 -22.43 28.99 -6.15
C ARG A 101 -22.01 30.43 -6.41
N THR A 102 -21.19 31.01 -5.54
CA THR A 102 -20.82 32.43 -5.61
C THR A 102 -19.33 32.66 -5.91
N GLY A 103 -18.50 31.65 -5.72
CA GLY A 103 -17.04 31.77 -5.78
C GLY A 103 -16.43 32.53 -4.60
N LEU A 104 -17.24 32.90 -3.58
CA LEU A 104 -16.73 33.58 -2.39
C LEU A 104 -15.97 32.59 -1.49
N PRO A 105 -14.86 33.02 -0.87
CA PRO A 105 -14.12 32.15 0.03
C PRO A 105 -14.95 31.80 1.28
N HIS A 106 -14.74 30.58 1.76
CA HIS A 106 -15.42 30.03 2.93
C HIS A 106 -14.41 29.70 4.04
N ILE A 107 -14.66 30.24 5.22
CA ILE A 107 -13.99 29.88 6.48
C ILE A 107 -14.95 29.03 7.32
N ALA A 108 -14.53 27.83 7.71
CA ALA A 108 -15.31 26.95 8.56
C ALA A 108 -14.81 26.99 10.01
N VAL A 109 -15.74 27.12 10.96
CA VAL A 109 -15.52 27.07 12.41
C VAL A 109 -16.34 25.90 12.97
N PRO A 110 -15.82 24.67 12.89
CA PRO A 110 -16.54 23.49 13.30
C PRO A 110 -16.74 23.43 14.82
N THR A 111 -17.93 23.05 15.26
CA THR A 111 -18.29 22.87 16.68
C THR A 111 -18.75 21.45 17.00
N THR A 112 -18.62 20.53 16.04
CA THR A 112 -18.89 19.10 16.18
C THR A 112 -17.75 18.31 15.54
N TYR A 113 -17.80 16.98 15.63
CA TYR A 113 -16.76 16.09 15.11
C TYR A 113 -17.11 15.54 13.71
N ALA A 114 -17.85 16.30 12.88
CA ALA A 114 -18.37 15.76 11.62
C ALA A 114 -17.33 15.70 10.49
N GLY A 115 -16.22 16.47 10.57
CA GLY A 115 -15.13 16.45 9.60
C GLY A 115 -15.43 17.07 8.23
N SER A 116 -16.66 17.55 7.98
CA SER A 116 -17.07 18.14 6.69
C SER A 116 -16.17 19.32 6.28
N GLU A 117 -15.66 20.08 7.23
CA GLU A 117 -14.82 21.26 7.02
C GLU A 117 -13.52 21.01 6.26
N VAL A 118 -13.06 19.76 6.16
CA VAL A 118 -11.84 19.38 5.42
C VAL A 118 -12.12 18.46 4.23
N THR A 119 -13.39 18.33 3.82
CA THR A 119 -13.76 17.50 2.66
C THR A 119 -14.21 18.34 1.46
N PRO A 120 -13.94 17.89 0.22
CA PRO A 120 -14.48 18.49 -1.00
C PRO A 120 -15.93 18.07 -1.30
N VAL A 121 -16.63 17.46 -0.34
CA VAL A 121 -17.95 16.85 -0.54
C VAL A 121 -19.06 17.78 -0.07
N LEU A 122 -20.13 17.89 -0.86
CA LEU A 122 -21.37 18.58 -0.50
C LEU A 122 -22.57 17.69 -0.81
N GLY A 123 -23.42 17.48 0.20
CA GLY A 123 -24.73 16.87 0.06
C GLY A 123 -25.84 17.92 0.15
N GLU A 124 -26.80 17.87 -0.74
CA GLU A 124 -27.96 18.77 -0.79
C GLU A 124 -29.24 17.96 -1.02
N THR A 125 -30.36 18.43 -0.47
CA THR A 125 -31.68 17.79 -0.64
C THR A 125 -32.63 18.71 -1.40
N ASP A 126 -33.29 18.17 -2.42
CA ASP A 126 -34.40 18.81 -3.14
C ASP A 126 -35.62 17.87 -3.24
N GLY A 127 -36.64 18.27 -4.02
CA GLY A 127 -37.86 17.48 -4.22
C GLY A 127 -37.64 16.12 -4.91
N GLY A 128 -36.43 15.86 -5.44
CA GLY A 128 -36.00 14.57 -6.00
C GLY A 128 -35.13 13.73 -5.05
N GLY A 129 -34.87 14.21 -3.83
CA GLY A 129 -34.09 13.50 -2.81
C GLY A 129 -32.71 14.12 -2.58
N LYS A 130 -31.85 13.39 -1.87
CA LYS A 130 -30.50 13.86 -1.50
C LYS A 130 -29.50 13.52 -2.58
N THR A 131 -28.81 14.52 -3.12
CA THR A 131 -27.69 14.37 -4.05
C THR A 131 -26.37 14.70 -3.35
N THR A 132 -25.27 14.14 -3.82
CA THR A 132 -23.93 14.40 -3.28
C THR A 132 -22.96 14.60 -4.42
N ARG A 133 -22.13 15.64 -4.34
CA ARG A 133 -21.06 15.94 -5.31
C ARG A 133 -19.73 16.18 -4.59
N SER A 134 -18.64 15.89 -5.29
CA SER A 134 -17.27 16.16 -4.84
C SER A 134 -16.57 17.09 -5.83
N ASP A 135 -16.00 18.18 -5.36
CA ASP A 135 -15.28 19.18 -6.17
C ASP A 135 -14.29 19.94 -5.27
N PRO A 136 -13.01 20.11 -5.67
CA PRO A 136 -12.03 20.86 -4.88
C PRO A 136 -12.50 22.27 -4.46
N ARG A 137 -13.35 22.92 -5.26
CA ARG A 137 -13.91 24.26 -4.97
C ARG A 137 -14.90 24.27 -3.81
N ILE A 138 -15.40 23.10 -3.40
CA ILE A 138 -16.32 22.95 -2.27
C ILE A 138 -15.54 23.00 -0.95
N GLN A 139 -14.26 22.63 -0.94
CA GLN A 139 -13.48 22.60 0.29
C GLN A 139 -13.30 24.02 0.86
N PRO A 140 -13.57 24.24 2.16
CA PRO A 140 -13.31 25.52 2.80
C PRO A 140 -11.85 25.95 2.64
N ALA A 141 -11.63 27.25 2.41
CA ALA A 141 -10.29 27.80 2.23
C ALA A 141 -9.50 27.86 3.55
N THR A 142 -10.21 27.97 4.68
CA THR A 142 -9.62 27.98 6.02
C THR A 142 -10.55 27.30 7.00
N VAL A 143 -9.98 26.52 7.90
CA VAL A 143 -10.67 25.91 9.03
C VAL A 143 -10.10 26.50 10.32
N VAL A 144 -10.95 27.01 11.19
CA VAL A 144 -10.59 27.52 12.52
C VAL A 144 -11.20 26.61 13.58
N TYR A 145 -10.38 25.70 14.11
CA TYR A 145 -10.74 24.84 15.22
C TYR A 145 -10.52 25.58 16.54
N ASP A 146 -11.60 26.11 17.11
CA ASP A 146 -11.61 26.65 18.47
C ASP A 146 -12.16 25.61 19.45
N VAL A 147 -11.27 25.09 20.29
CA VAL A 147 -11.59 24.04 21.26
C VAL A 147 -12.68 24.49 22.24
N GLU A 148 -12.71 25.76 22.64
CA GLU A 148 -13.66 26.29 23.63
C GLU A 148 -15.11 26.20 23.14
N LEU A 149 -15.33 26.30 21.82
CA LEU A 149 -16.66 26.20 21.22
C LEU A 149 -17.23 24.78 21.33
N THR A 150 -16.38 23.77 21.44
CA THR A 150 -16.81 22.37 21.58
C THR A 150 -17.21 22.00 23.01
N ALA A 151 -16.83 22.79 24.03
CA ALA A 151 -17.29 22.59 25.40
C ALA A 151 -18.82 22.75 25.54
N ARG A 152 -19.45 23.49 24.60
CA ARG A 152 -20.91 23.67 24.52
C ARG A 152 -21.64 22.47 23.89
N LEU A 153 -20.90 21.49 23.35
CA LEU A 153 -21.48 20.32 22.69
C LEU A 153 -22.00 19.33 23.75
N PRO A 154 -23.31 18.98 23.74
CA PRO A 154 -23.85 18.00 24.68
C PRO A 154 -23.12 16.67 24.62
N VAL A 155 -23.01 15.96 25.75
CA VAL A 155 -22.27 14.68 25.82
C VAL A 155 -22.82 13.67 24.83
N ALA A 156 -24.14 13.47 24.78
CA ALA A 156 -24.77 12.52 23.85
C ALA A 156 -24.38 12.78 22.39
N LEU A 157 -24.40 14.05 21.96
CA LEU A 157 -24.00 14.44 20.61
C LEU A 157 -22.48 14.37 20.41
N SER A 158 -21.68 14.56 21.47
CA SER A 158 -20.23 14.39 21.43
C SER A 158 -19.87 12.93 21.17
N VAL A 159 -20.56 11.99 21.82
CA VAL A 159 -20.39 10.54 21.61
C VAL A 159 -20.76 10.17 20.17
N THR A 160 -21.98 10.48 19.73
CA THR A 160 -22.44 10.04 18.39
C THR A 160 -21.67 10.71 17.26
N SER A 161 -21.34 12.01 17.40
CA SER A 161 -20.50 12.71 16.43
C SER A 161 -19.07 12.18 16.43
N GLY A 162 -18.52 11.80 17.58
CA GLY A 162 -17.16 11.25 17.68
C GLY A 162 -17.06 9.86 17.07
N VAL A 163 -18.08 9.01 17.27
CA VAL A 163 -18.16 7.69 16.63
C VAL A 163 -18.33 7.82 15.11
N ASN A 164 -19.09 8.81 14.64
CA ASN A 164 -19.14 9.14 13.21
C ASN A 164 -17.74 9.48 12.65
N ALA A 165 -16.95 10.29 13.36
CA ALA A 165 -15.56 10.56 12.98
C ALA A 165 -14.71 9.28 12.96
N ILE A 166 -14.85 8.41 13.97
CA ILE A 166 -14.15 7.13 13.99
C ILE A 166 -14.54 6.29 12.77
N ALA A 167 -15.81 6.30 12.35
CA ALA A 167 -16.25 5.57 11.17
C ALA A 167 -15.53 6.02 9.88
N HIS A 168 -15.24 7.31 9.72
CA HIS A 168 -14.45 7.82 8.60
C HIS A 168 -13.04 7.22 8.58
N ALA A 169 -12.39 7.17 9.73
CA ALA A 169 -11.04 6.61 9.87
C ALA A 169 -11.02 5.09 9.67
N VAL A 170 -12.02 4.37 10.20
CA VAL A 170 -12.14 2.92 10.04
C VAL A 170 -12.30 2.53 8.57
N GLU A 171 -13.19 3.18 7.81
CA GLU A 171 -13.36 2.84 6.40
C GLU A 171 -12.14 3.20 5.55
N ALA A 172 -11.40 4.26 5.91
CA ALA A 172 -10.18 4.63 5.20
C ALA A 172 -9.10 3.53 5.26
N LEU A 173 -8.99 2.80 6.38
CA LEU A 173 -8.00 1.74 6.58
C LEU A 173 -8.20 0.51 5.68
N TYR A 174 -9.38 0.33 5.10
CA TYR A 174 -9.67 -0.76 4.17
C TYR A 174 -10.23 -0.27 2.82
N SER A 175 -10.13 1.03 2.57
CA SER A 175 -10.49 1.61 1.28
C SER A 175 -9.55 1.06 0.19
N PRO A 176 -10.01 0.91 -1.07
CA PRO A 176 -9.11 0.60 -2.18
C PRO A 176 -8.01 1.65 -2.37
N ASP A 177 -8.26 2.89 -1.91
CA ASP A 177 -7.34 4.01 -1.96
C ASP A 177 -6.47 4.13 -0.69
N ALA A 178 -6.51 3.12 0.18
CA ALA A 178 -5.71 3.08 1.41
C ALA A 178 -4.22 3.22 1.09
N ASN A 179 -3.54 4.02 1.88
CA ASN A 179 -2.14 4.33 1.72
C ASN A 179 -1.48 4.62 3.08
N PRO A 180 -0.15 4.49 3.20
CA PRO A 180 0.52 4.61 4.49
C PRO A 180 0.25 5.94 5.22
N VAL A 181 0.09 7.05 4.49
CA VAL A 181 -0.20 8.35 5.08
C VAL A 181 -1.59 8.37 5.70
N THR A 182 -2.62 7.98 4.95
CA THR A 182 -4.00 7.96 5.47
C THR A 182 -4.18 6.93 6.58
N ASP A 183 -3.47 5.81 6.51
CA ASP A 183 -3.57 4.76 7.53
C ASP A 183 -3.05 5.24 8.90
N ASP A 184 -1.93 5.97 8.90
CA ASP A 184 -1.36 6.54 10.12
C ASP A 184 -2.26 7.65 10.70
N LEU A 185 -2.85 8.48 9.83
CA LEU A 185 -3.83 9.49 10.25
C LEU A 185 -5.09 8.83 10.83
N ALA A 186 -5.59 7.76 10.20
CA ALA A 186 -6.76 7.01 10.64
C ALA A 186 -6.52 6.37 12.02
N ALA A 187 -5.38 5.68 12.20
CA ALA A 187 -5.03 5.08 13.48
C ALA A 187 -4.92 6.13 14.60
N GLN A 188 -4.34 7.29 14.32
CA GLN A 188 -4.28 8.40 15.28
C GLN A 188 -5.65 9.01 15.57
N ALA A 189 -6.51 9.16 14.55
CA ALA A 189 -7.87 9.66 14.73
C ALA A 189 -8.66 8.77 15.68
N ILE A 190 -8.64 7.45 15.44
CA ILE A 190 -9.32 6.43 16.25
C ILE A 190 -8.81 6.50 17.69
N ARG A 191 -7.48 6.48 17.89
CA ARG A 191 -6.86 6.49 19.22
C ARG A 191 -7.25 7.73 20.02
N ARG A 192 -7.20 8.91 19.39
CA ARG A 192 -7.54 10.18 20.04
C ARG A 192 -9.01 10.26 20.40
N LEU A 193 -9.92 9.93 19.48
CA LEU A 193 -11.35 9.95 19.73
C LEU A 193 -11.76 8.92 20.79
N ALA A 194 -11.28 7.67 20.68
CA ALA A 194 -11.59 6.62 21.63
C ALA A 194 -11.07 6.92 23.06
N GLY A 195 -9.94 7.61 23.18
CA GLY A 195 -9.42 8.08 24.47
C GLY A 195 -10.12 9.32 25.02
N ALA A 196 -10.54 10.24 24.14
CA ALA A 196 -11.15 11.52 24.52
C ALA A 196 -12.62 11.39 24.92
N LEU A 197 -13.41 10.56 24.23
CA LEU A 197 -14.85 10.45 24.46
C LEU A 197 -15.22 10.02 25.90
N PRO A 198 -14.55 9.03 26.53
CA PRO A 198 -14.78 8.73 27.94
C PRO A 198 -14.47 9.88 28.89
N ARG A 199 -13.42 10.66 28.60
CA ARG A 199 -13.07 11.84 29.39
C ARG A 199 -14.11 12.95 29.23
N ILE A 200 -14.60 13.20 28.02
CA ILE A 200 -15.69 14.16 27.75
C ILE A 200 -16.99 13.74 28.44
N ALA A 201 -17.29 12.44 28.47
CA ALA A 201 -18.46 11.92 29.16
C ALA A 201 -18.39 12.13 30.69
N ALA A 202 -17.18 12.03 31.26
CA ALA A 202 -16.94 12.27 32.69
C ALA A 202 -16.91 13.77 33.03
N ASP A 203 -16.24 14.58 32.20
CA ASP A 203 -16.16 16.04 32.34
C ASP A 203 -16.31 16.71 30.95
N PRO A 204 -17.51 17.22 30.62
CA PRO A 204 -17.77 17.86 29.34
C PRO A 204 -16.97 19.15 29.11
N ALA A 205 -16.41 19.73 30.18
CA ALA A 205 -15.60 20.94 30.16
C ALA A 205 -14.09 20.67 30.10
N ASP A 206 -13.64 19.40 30.10
CA ASP A 206 -12.23 19.03 29.94
C ASP A 206 -11.71 19.47 28.56
N LEU A 207 -11.10 20.66 28.52
CA LEU A 207 -10.57 21.25 27.27
C LEU A 207 -9.44 20.40 26.66
N ALA A 208 -8.70 19.62 27.45
CA ALA A 208 -7.70 18.72 26.89
C ALA A 208 -8.37 17.54 26.17
N ALA A 209 -9.47 17.00 26.71
CA ALA A 209 -10.23 15.94 26.04
C ALA A 209 -10.92 16.47 24.79
N ARG A 210 -11.49 17.69 24.88
CA ARG A 210 -12.04 18.39 23.71
C ARG A 210 -10.99 18.65 22.63
N THR A 211 -9.77 19.01 23.02
CA THR A 211 -8.62 19.16 22.12
C THR A 211 -8.31 17.85 21.41
N ASP A 212 -8.21 16.75 22.16
CA ASP A 212 -7.94 15.42 21.59
C ASP A 212 -9.05 14.98 20.63
N ALA A 213 -10.32 15.15 21.03
CA ALA A 213 -11.46 14.80 20.19
C ALA A 213 -11.52 15.64 18.91
N LEU A 214 -11.29 16.95 19.00
CA LEU A 214 -11.32 17.84 17.84
C LEU A 214 -10.13 17.59 16.90
N THR A 215 -8.95 17.27 17.45
CA THR A 215 -7.80 16.80 16.67
C THR A 215 -8.14 15.50 15.95
N GLY A 216 -8.70 14.51 16.66
CA GLY A 216 -9.10 13.25 16.06
C GLY A 216 -10.17 13.41 14.98
N ALA A 217 -11.13 14.31 15.17
CA ALA A 217 -12.15 14.65 14.18
C ALA A 217 -11.56 15.29 12.92
N TRP A 218 -10.58 16.16 13.06
CA TRP A 218 -9.84 16.75 11.95
C TRP A 218 -9.12 15.67 11.13
N LEU A 219 -8.38 14.78 11.79
CA LEU A 219 -7.67 13.67 11.15
C LEU A 219 -8.65 12.70 10.44
N ALA A 220 -9.76 12.37 11.09
CA ALA A 220 -10.84 11.58 10.50
C ALA A 220 -11.48 12.28 9.28
N GLY A 221 -11.64 13.61 9.33
CA GLY A 221 -12.12 14.40 8.20
C GLY A 221 -11.17 14.37 7.01
N ILE A 222 -9.86 14.38 7.24
CA ILE A 222 -8.87 14.17 6.17
C ILE A 222 -9.06 12.80 5.54
N CYS A 223 -9.22 11.74 6.36
CA CYS A 223 -9.49 10.38 5.90
C CYS A 223 -10.75 10.33 5.02
N LEU A 224 -11.83 11.00 5.44
CA LEU A 224 -13.08 11.12 4.67
C LEU A 224 -12.87 11.82 3.33
N GLY A 225 -11.98 12.82 3.28
CA GLY A 225 -11.69 13.59 2.06
C GLY A 225 -10.85 12.85 1.03
N THR A 226 -10.08 11.84 1.45
CA THR A 226 -9.11 11.14 0.59
C THR A 226 -9.50 9.72 0.23
N ALA A 227 -10.31 9.03 1.05
CA ALA A 227 -10.67 7.63 0.84
C ALA A 227 -12.08 7.48 0.25
N GLY A 228 -12.25 6.52 -0.66
CA GLY A 228 -13.59 6.05 -1.04
C GLY A 228 -14.27 5.35 0.14
N MET A 229 -15.47 5.81 0.52
CA MET A 229 -16.27 5.21 1.60
C MET A 229 -16.98 3.93 1.14
N GLY A 230 -17.04 2.94 2.03
CA GLY A 230 -17.53 1.59 1.77
C GLY A 230 -18.92 1.30 2.36
N LEU A 231 -19.11 0.07 2.84
CA LEU A 231 -20.40 -0.42 3.33
C LEU A 231 -21.01 0.46 4.44
N HIS A 232 -20.19 0.93 5.40
CA HIS A 232 -20.71 1.64 6.57
C HIS A 232 -21.46 2.92 6.15
N HIS A 233 -20.81 3.80 5.37
CA HIS A 233 -21.44 5.04 4.94
C HIS A 233 -22.62 4.79 3.99
N LYS A 234 -22.57 3.74 3.15
CA LYS A 234 -23.68 3.41 2.25
C LYS A 234 -24.93 2.99 3.02
N LEU A 235 -24.78 2.17 4.06
CA LEU A 235 -25.88 1.81 4.96
C LEU A 235 -26.42 3.04 5.69
N CYS A 236 -25.54 3.87 6.24
CA CYS A 236 -25.94 5.07 6.96
C CYS A 236 -26.70 6.07 6.06
N HIS A 237 -26.29 6.20 4.80
CA HIS A 237 -27.01 7.02 3.81
C HIS A 237 -28.37 6.44 3.45
N ALA A 238 -28.49 5.12 3.26
CA ALA A 238 -29.77 4.48 2.97
C ALA A 238 -30.76 4.64 4.15
N LEU A 239 -30.28 4.39 5.38
CA LEU A 239 -31.05 4.51 6.62
C LEU A 239 -31.48 5.96 6.89
N GLY A 240 -30.55 6.92 6.83
CA GLY A 240 -30.87 8.33 7.07
C GLY A 240 -31.71 8.96 5.96
N GLY A 241 -31.43 8.62 4.69
CA GLY A 241 -32.10 9.21 3.53
C GLY A 241 -33.50 8.65 3.29
N SER A 242 -33.65 7.33 3.23
CA SER A 242 -34.92 6.69 2.86
C SER A 242 -35.86 6.48 4.05
N PHE A 243 -35.34 6.46 5.28
CA PHE A 243 -36.12 6.14 6.49
C PHE A 243 -36.08 7.26 7.53
N GLY A 244 -35.43 8.40 7.24
CA GLY A 244 -35.46 9.59 8.09
C GLY A 244 -34.79 9.41 9.46
N LEU A 245 -33.93 8.40 9.62
CA LEU A 245 -33.26 8.12 10.88
C LEU A 245 -32.19 9.19 11.22
N PRO A 246 -31.95 9.46 12.51
CA PRO A 246 -31.01 10.50 12.95
C PRO A 246 -29.57 10.16 12.57
N HIS A 247 -28.88 11.10 11.91
CA HIS A 247 -27.65 10.83 11.17
C HIS A 247 -26.49 10.29 12.02
N ALA A 248 -26.11 10.98 13.11
CA ALA A 248 -24.93 10.59 13.89
C ALA A 248 -25.17 9.29 14.69
N GLU A 249 -26.40 9.11 15.16
CA GLU A 249 -26.88 7.95 15.88
C GLU A 249 -26.87 6.70 15.00
N VAL A 250 -27.30 6.81 13.73
CA VAL A 250 -27.21 5.71 12.76
C VAL A 250 -25.76 5.28 12.53
N HIS A 251 -24.84 6.23 12.35
CA HIS A 251 -23.41 5.91 12.26
C HIS A 251 -22.90 5.20 13.51
N THR A 252 -23.39 5.61 14.67
CA THR A 252 -23.01 5.02 15.95
C THR A 252 -23.44 3.56 16.04
N VAL A 253 -24.72 3.26 15.73
CA VAL A 253 -25.24 1.90 15.76
C VAL A 253 -24.58 1.01 14.71
N VAL A 254 -24.42 1.48 13.47
CA VAL A 254 -24.02 0.62 12.34
C VAL A 254 -22.53 0.26 12.37
N LEU A 255 -21.67 1.15 12.89
CA LEU A 255 -20.21 1.01 12.77
C LEU A 255 -19.68 -0.35 13.29
N PRO A 256 -20.00 -0.80 14.51
CA PRO A 256 -19.53 -2.11 15.00
C PRO A 256 -19.91 -3.27 14.08
N HIS A 257 -21.11 -3.26 13.51
CA HIS A 257 -21.58 -4.36 12.65
C HIS A 257 -20.95 -4.31 11.25
N ALA A 258 -20.71 -3.11 10.70
CA ALA A 258 -19.97 -2.96 9.45
C ALA A 258 -18.50 -3.40 9.61
N MET A 259 -17.88 -3.10 10.75
CA MET A 259 -16.55 -3.62 11.11
C MET A 259 -16.54 -5.15 11.16
N ALA A 260 -17.51 -5.75 11.87
CA ALA A 260 -17.61 -7.21 11.97
C ALA A 260 -17.82 -7.88 10.60
N PHE A 261 -18.64 -7.28 9.73
CA PHE A 261 -18.88 -7.76 8.38
C PHE A 261 -17.60 -7.83 7.54
N ASN A 262 -16.75 -6.80 7.65
CA ASN A 262 -15.51 -6.66 6.89
C ASN A 262 -14.30 -7.34 7.57
N ALA A 263 -14.42 -7.80 8.81
CA ALA A 263 -13.26 -8.22 9.62
C ALA A 263 -12.42 -9.33 8.98
N ALA A 264 -13.08 -10.36 8.43
CA ALA A 264 -12.40 -11.47 7.77
C ALA A 264 -11.73 -11.07 6.44
N ALA A 265 -12.28 -10.08 5.73
CA ALA A 265 -11.77 -9.62 4.44
C ALA A 265 -10.71 -8.50 4.56
N ALA A 266 -10.62 -7.84 5.72
CA ALA A 266 -9.65 -6.79 5.99
C ALA A 266 -8.98 -6.95 7.37
N PRO A 267 -8.31 -8.09 7.64
CA PRO A 267 -7.77 -8.39 8.97
C PRO A 267 -6.69 -7.39 9.40
N GLY A 268 -5.81 -6.93 8.48
CA GLY A 268 -4.79 -5.92 8.78
C GLY A 268 -5.38 -4.57 9.20
N ALA A 269 -6.48 -4.13 8.57
CA ALA A 269 -7.20 -2.92 8.95
C ALA A 269 -7.82 -3.09 10.34
N MET A 270 -8.48 -4.22 10.62
CA MET A 270 -9.06 -4.49 11.93
C MET A 270 -8.01 -4.55 13.04
N ARG A 271 -6.82 -5.13 12.78
CA ARG A 271 -5.70 -5.10 13.74
C ARG A 271 -5.29 -3.67 14.09
N ARG A 272 -5.11 -2.79 13.09
CA ARG A 272 -4.80 -1.37 13.34
C ARG A 272 -5.88 -0.65 14.15
N VAL A 273 -7.16 -0.93 13.87
CA VAL A 273 -8.27 -0.37 14.66
C VAL A 273 -8.23 -0.92 16.10
N ALA A 274 -8.02 -2.22 16.29
CA ALA A 274 -7.95 -2.85 17.60
C ALA A 274 -6.80 -2.26 18.43
N ASP A 275 -5.61 -2.10 17.85
CA ASP A 275 -4.45 -1.45 18.48
C ASP A 275 -4.71 0.02 18.83
N ALA A 276 -5.46 0.74 17.99
CA ALA A 276 -5.86 2.12 18.26
C ALA A 276 -6.87 2.23 19.41
N LEU A 277 -7.77 1.25 19.53
CA LEU A 277 -8.74 1.12 20.62
C LEU A 277 -8.13 0.53 21.91
N GLY A 278 -6.93 -0.05 21.86
CA GLY A 278 -6.33 -0.76 22.98
C GLY A 278 -7.03 -2.10 23.28
N ALA A 279 -7.50 -2.79 22.25
CA ALA A 279 -8.28 -4.02 22.35
C ALA A 279 -7.77 -5.11 21.40
N ARG A 280 -8.31 -6.33 21.51
CA ARG A 280 -8.01 -7.45 20.60
C ARG A 280 -9.00 -7.58 19.46
N ASP A 281 -10.28 -7.30 19.73
CA ASP A 281 -11.34 -7.36 18.74
C ASP A 281 -11.94 -5.97 18.53
N ALA A 282 -11.71 -5.40 17.35
CA ALA A 282 -12.10 -4.03 17.04
C ALA A 282 -13.63 -3.81 17.02
N PRO A 283 -14.45 -4.65 16.35
CA PRO A 283 -15.91 -4.53 16.36
C PRO A 283 -16.50 -4.56 17.77
N THR A 284 -16.10 -5.54 18.58
CA THR A 284 -16.51 -5.68 19.97
C THR A 284 -16.13 -4.45 20.79
N ALA A 285 -14.87 -4.02 20.71
CA ALA A 285 -14.38 -2.90 21.51
C ALA A 285 -15.08 -1.59 21.17
N MET A 286 -15.42 -1.39 19.89
CA MET A 286 -16.21 -0.24 19.45
C MET A 286 -17.63 -0.28 20.02
N PHE A 287 -18.30 -1.43 19.94
CA PHE A 287 -19.63 -1.62 20.54
C PHE A 287 -19.61 -1.34 22.05
N ASP A 288 -18.65 -1.91 22.77
CA ASP A 288 -18.51 -1.72 24.21
C ASP A 288 -18.22 -0.27 24.58
N LEU A 289 -17.39 0.42 23.80
CA LEU A 289 -17.13 1.85 23.99
C LEU A 289 -18.43 2.65 23.84
N ILE A 290 -19.20 2.41 22.79
CA ILE A 290 -20.49 3.08 22.55
C ILE A 290 -21.46 2.84 23.71
N ALA A 291 -21.65 1.57 24.09
CA ALA A 291 -22.57 1.17 25.15
C ALA A 291 -22.18 1.79 26.50
N ARG A 292 -20.90 1.75 26.87
CA ARG A 292 -20.40 2.36 28.12
C ARG A 292 -20.61 3.87 28.19
N LEU A 293 -20.61 4.56 27.05
CA LEU A 293 -20.80 6.00 26.96
C LEU A 293 -22.28 6.41 26.80
N GLY A 294 -23.21 5.44 26.86
CA GLY A 294 -24.63 5.70 26.69
C GLY A 294 -25.04 6.07 25.26
N GLY A 295 -24.23 5.71 24.27
CA GLY A 295 -24.58 5.86 22.85
C GLY A 295 -25.61 4.81 22.41
N PRO A 296 -26.37 5.07 21.33
CA PRO A 296 -27.33 4.10 20.82
C PRO A 296 -26.62 2.88 20.22
N VAL A 297 -27.14 1.70 20.52
CA VAL A 297 -26.64 0.42 20.00
C VAL A 297 -27.66 -0.34 19.16
N SER A 298 -28.88 0.17 19.00
CA SER A 298 -29.99 -0.51 18.31
C SER A 298 -30.69 0.41 17.32
N LEU A 299 -30.91 -0.05 16.08
CA LEU A 299 -31.69 0.69 15.08
C LEU A 299 -33.20 0.72 15.43
N ARG A 300 -33.69 -0.28 16.16
CA ARG A 300 -35.07 -0.30 16.68
C ARG A 300 -35.32 0.90 17.58
N ASP A 301 -34.37 1.19 18.47
CA ASP A 301 -34.48 2.29 19.42
C ASP A 301 -34.36 3.67 18.73
N LEU A 302 -33.85 3.70 17.49
CA LEU A 302 -33.86 4.87 16.61
C LEU A 302 -35.13 5.00 15.75
N GLY A 303 -36.04 4.02 15.82
CA GLY A 303 -37.33 4.06 15.13
C GLY A 303 -37.41 3.28 13.81
N LEU A 304 -36.39 2.47 13.46
CA LEU A 304 -36.50 1.58 12.30
C LEU A 304 -37.56 0.49 12.57
N ALA A 305 -38.39 0.16 11.58
CA ALA A 305 -39.28 -1.00 11.69
C ALA A 305 -38.60 -2.27 11.17
N ALA A 306 -38.84 -3.42 11.82
CA ALA A 306 -38.27 -4.70 11.37
C ALA A 306 -38.68 -5.07 9.94
N ALA A 307 -39.86 -4.63 9.50
CA ALA A 307 -40.38 -4.85 8.15
C ALA A 307 -39.61 -4.07 7.07
N ASP A 308 -38.88 -3.00 7.44
CA ASP A 308 -38.14 -2.15 6.51
C ASP A 308 -36.75 -2.69 6.19
N ILE A 309 -36.21 -3.62 6.98
CA ILE A 309 -34.85 -4.17 6.82
C ILE A 309 -34.57 -4.67 5.40
N PRO A 310 -35.45 -5.47 4.76
CA PRO A 310 -35.21 -5.92 3.37
C PRO A 310 -35.18 -4.76 2.36
N ALA A 311 -35.95 -3.70 2.60
CA ALA A 311 -35.96 -2.52 1.73
C ALA A 311 -34.66 -1.72 1.89
N VAL A 312 -34.16 -1.55 3.12
CA VAL A 312 -32.84 -0.95 3.39
C VAL A 312 -31.73 -1.74 2.70
N ALA A 313 -31.73 -3.07 2.84
CA ALA A 313 -30.70 -3.94 2.25
C ALA A 313 -30.68 -3.85 0.72
N ARG A 314 -31.86 -3.87 0.07
CA ARG A 314 -31.96 -3.65 -1.39
C ARG A 314 -31.49 -2.26 -1.81
N ALA A 315 -31.86 -1.22 -1.07
CA ALA A 315 -31.41 0.14 -1.38
C ALA A 315 -29.88 0.26 -1.28
N ALA A 316 -29.29 -0.28 -0.21
CA ALA A 316 -27.86 -0.27 0.04
C ALA A 316 -27.04 -1.17 -0.91
N THR A 317 -27.68 -2.06 -1.67
CA THR A 317 -27.01 -2.98 -2.63
C THR A 317 -27.43 -2.73 -4.07
N SER A 318 -28.27 -1.72 -4.32
CA SER A 318 -28.78 -1.36 -5.66
C SER A 318 -27.68 -0.90 -6.64
N ARG A 319 -26.53 -0.45 -6.12
CA ARG A 319 -25.34 -0.11 -6.89
C ARG A 319 -24.13 -0.74 -6.23
N GLN A 320 -23.22 -1.28 -7.03
CA GLN A 320 -21.93 -1.73 -6.53
C GLN A 320 -21.07 -0.54 -6.13
N TYR A 321 -20.29 -0.74 -5.07
CA TYR A 321 -19.26 0.18 -4.60
C TYR A 321 -18.11 -0.65 -4.03
N PRO A 322 -16.91 -0.07 -3.95
CA PRO A 322 -15.77 -0.79 -3.41
C PRO A 322 -15.97 -1.13 -1.92
N ASN A 323 -15.70 -2.38 -1.57
CA ASN A 323 -15.70 -2.86 -0.19
C ASN A 323 -14.83 -4.15 -0.13
N PRO A 324 -14.07 -4.41 0.95
CA PRO A 324 -13.15 -5.56 1.03
C PRO A 324 -13.86 -6.91 0.86
N ARG A 325 -15.05 -7.03 1.44
CA ARG A 325 -15.93 -8.19 1.28
C ARG A 325 -17.02 -7.88 0.25
N PRO A 326 -17.36 -8.79 -0.69
CA PRO A 326 -18.51 -8.63 -1.56
C PRO A 326 -19.78 -8.35 -0.76
N VAL A 327 -20.50 -7.27 -1.11
CA VAL A 327 -21.72 -6.86 -0.41
C VAL A 327 -22.94 -7.43 -1.11
N THR A 328 -23.65 -8.34 -0.45
CA THR A 328 -24.88 -8.94 -0.97
C THR A 328 -26.10 -8.53 -0.13
N ALA A 329 -27.29 -8.49 -0.74
CA ALA A 329 -28.51 -8.13 0.00
C ALA A 329 -28.79 -9.06 1.19
N PRO A 330 -28.67 -10.41 1.08
CA PRO A 330 -28.86 -11.31 2.23
C PRO A 330 -27.87 -11.09 3.37
N ASP A 331 -26.61 -10.81 3.04
CA ASP A 331 -25.59 -10.50 4.04
C ASP A 331 -25.88 -9.18 4.77
N VAL A 332 -26.28 -8.16 4.01
CA VAL A 332 -26.66 -6.85 4.58
C VAL A 332 -27.91 -6.98 5.45
N GLU A 333 -28.89 -7.81 5.07
CA GLU A 333 -30.04 -8.09 5.94
C GLU A 333 -29.62 -8.72 7.26
N THR A 334 -28.70 -9.69 7.24
CA THR A 334 -28.16 -10.31 8.46
C THR A 334 -27.49 -9.26 9.36
N LEU A 335 -26.63 -8.41 8.79
CA LEU A 335 -26.00 -7.29 9.50
C LEU A 335 -27.06 -6.36 10.12
N LEU A 336 -28.05 -5.94 9.34
CA LEU A 336 -29.09 -5.03 9.78
C LEU A 336 -30.00 -5.63 10.86
N ARG A 337 -30.23 -6.95 10.86
CA ARG A 337 -30.98 -7.63 11.93
C ARG A 337 -30.21 -7.61 13.26
N ALA A 338 -28.90 -7.84 13.22
CA ALA A 338 -28.05 -7.71 14.41
C ALA A 338 -28.01 -6.26 14.92
N ALA A 339 -27.85 -5.28 14.01
CA ALA A 339 -27.90 -3.85 14.35
C ALA A 339 -29.28 -3.40 14.83
N PHE A 340 -30.36 -4.03 14.35
CA PHE A 340 -31.72 -3.75 14.77
C PHE A 340 -31.95 -4.15 16.23
N THR A 341 -31.50 -5.32 16.66
CA THR A 341 -31.65 -5.78 18.05
C THR A 341 -30.61 -5.18 19.00
N GLY A 342 -29.53 -4.61 18.46
CA GLY A 342 -28.37 -4.17 19.23
C GLY A 342 -27.54 -5.33 19.76
N GLU A 343 -27.45 -6.39 18.96
CA GLU A 343 -26.62 -7.54 19.27
C GLU A 343 -25.14 -7.13 19.26
N ARG A 344 -24.45 -7.37 20.38
CA ARG A 344 -23.01 -7.12 20.49
C ARG A 344 -22.26 -7.94 19.43
N PRO A 345 -21.61 -7.33 18.44
CA PRO A 345 -20.93 -8.09 17.39
C PRO A 345 -19.82 -8.95 17.98
N ALA A 346 -19.76 -10.21 17.58
CA ALA A 346 -18.54 -11.00 17.71
C ALA A 346 -17.74 -10.82 16.42
N GLY A 347 -16.53 -10.25 16.51
CA GLY A 347 -15.55 -10.47 15.46
C GLY A 347 -15.15 -11.95 15.38
N PRO A 348 -14.32 -12.33 14.39
CA PRO A 348 -13.64 -13.63 14.46
C PRO A 348 -12.96 -13.76 15.84
N PRO A 349 -12.90 -14.97 16.42
CA PRO A 349 -12.26 -15.16 17.71
C PRO A 349 -10.87 -14.52 17.68
N PRO A 350 -10.50 -13.70 18.67
CA PRO A 350 -9.25 -12.96 18.62
C PRO A 350 -8.09 -13.94 18.50
N THR A 351 -7.20 -13.69 17.54
CA THR A 351 -5.94 -14.44 17.43
C THR A 351 -5.23 -14.37 18.79
N PRO A 352 -4.81 -15.51 19.35
CA PRO A 352 -4.11 -15.53 20.64
C PRO A 352 -2.89 -14.59 20.59
N ASP A 353 -2.61 -13.87 21.68
CA ASP A 353 -1.34 -13.14 21.79
C ASP A 353 -0.21 -14.17 21.92
N LEU A 354 0.54 -14.37 20.83
CA LEU A 354 1.66 -15.33 20.74
C LEU A 354 3.02 -14.67 20.94
N ARG A 355 3.09 -13.40 21.39
CA ARG A 355 4.37 -12.72 21.65
C ARG A 355 5.19 -13.46 22.71
N TRP A 356 4.53 -13.98 23.74
CA TRP A 356 5.19 -14.77 24.78
C TRP A 356 5.93 -15.99 24.20
N LEU A 357 5.33 -16.68 23.23
CA LEU A 357 5.92 -17.85 22.58
C LEU A 357 7.11 -17.44 21.73
N THR A 358 6.98 -16.34 20.98
CA THR A 358 8.08 -15.78 20.19
C THR A 358 9.27 -15.41 21.06
N GLU A 359 9.06 -14.72 22.17
CA GLU A 359 10.15 -14.38 23.09
C GLU A 359 10.75 -15.60 23.77
N GLN A 360 9.94 -16.61 24.13
CA GLN A 360 10.45 -17.86 24.69
C GLN A 360 11.36 -18.59 23.70
N VAL A 361 10.96 -18.71 22.43
CA VAL A 361 11.78 -19.36 21.39
C VAL A 361 13.04 -18.55 21.11
N VAL A 362 12.95 -17.23 20.97
CA VAL A 362 14.13 -16.37 20.77
C VAL A 362 15.12 -16.50 21.94
N ALA A 363 14.64 -16.49 23.18
CA ALA A 363 15.47 -16.66 24.36
C ALA A 363 16.21 -18.00 24.39
N SER A 364 15.62 -19.07 23.80
CA SER A 364 16.25 -20.39 23.77
C SER A 364 17.57 -20.42 22.97
N PHE A 365 17.77 -19.49 22.03
CA PHE A 365 19.03 -19.33 21.28
C PHE A 365 20.09 -18.49 21.99
N GLY A 366 19.82 -17.97 23.20
CA GLY A 366 20.72 -17.07 23.93
C GLY A 366 22.13 -17.62 24.16
N GLY A 367 22.25 -18.95 24.35
CA GLY A 367 23.50 -19.67 24.58
C GLY A 367 24.28 -20.08 23.32
N ALA A 368 23.86 -19.67 22.12
CA ALA A 368 24.57 -20.00 20.90
C ALA A 368 26.00 -19.39 20.89
N PRO A 369 27.05 -20.19 20.58
CA PRO A 369 28.45 -19.76 20.69
C PRO A 369 28.87 -18.78 19.60
N ASP A 370 28.28 -18.87 18.40
CA ASP A 370 28.50 -17.92 17.31
C ASP A 370 27.49 -16.76 17.41
N PRO A 371 27.93 -15.52 17.68
CA PRO A 371 27.06 -14.36 17.77
C PRO A 371 26.29 -14.08 16.49
N ARG A 372 26.86 -14.38 15.31
CA ARG A 372 26.22 -14.14 14.02
C ARG A 372 25.13 -15.17 13.75
N ALA A 373 25.42 -16.44 13.99
CA ALA A 373 24.41 -17.50 13.89
C ALA A 373 23.23 -17.22 14.84
N ARG A 374 23.53 -16.79 16.09
CA ARG A 374 22.50 -16.39 17.07
C ARG A 374 21.60 -15.29 16.53
N GLN A 375 22.19 -14.21 16.03
CA GLN A 375 21.42 -13.09 15.48
C GLN A 375 20.53 -13.55 14.32
N LEU A 376 21.10 -14.27 13.35
CA LEU A 376 20.39 -14.70 12.15
C LEU A 376 19.20 -15.61 12.49
N VAL A 377 19.38 -16.59 13.39
CA VAL A 377 18.29 -17.50 13.76
C VAL A 377 17.21 -16.79 14.56
N THR A 378 17.57 -15.87 15.47
CA THR A 378 16.56 -15.12 16.24
C THR A 378 15.75 -14.17 15.36
N ASP A 379 16.40 -13.52 14.40
CA ASP A 379 15.70 -12.63 13.46
C ASP A 379 14.77 -13.45 12.54
N LEU A 380 15.24 -14.60 12.03
CA LEU A 380 14.43 -15.51 11.22
C LEU A 380 13.20 -16.01 11.98
N VAL A 381 13.36 -16.46 13.23
CA VAL A 381 12.25 -16.92 14.08
C VAL A 381 11.19 -15.84 14.23
N ARG A 382 11.60 -14.59 14.49
CA ARG A 382 10.66 -13.47 14.62
C ARG A 382 9.87 -13.26 13.34
N ARG A 383 10.52 -13.25 12.18
CA ARG A 383 9.86 -13.08 10.87
C ARG A 383 8.94 -14.25 10.51
N LEU A 384 9.33 -15.49 10.83
CA LEU A 384 8.48 -16.66 10.63
C LEU A 384 7.23 -16.62 11.52
N HIS A 385 7.39 -16.27 12.79
CA HIS A 385 6.25 -16.13 13.71
C HIS A 385 5.34 -14.99 13.30
N GLU A 386 5.89 -13.83 12.90
CA GLU A 386 5.12 -12.72 12.33
C GLU A 386 4.29 -13.18 11.13
N PHE A 387 4.90 -13.88 10.17
CA PHE A 387 4.21 -14.45 9.01
C PHE A 387 3.05 -15.38 9.40
N VAL A 388 3.28 -16.28 10.38
CA VAL A 388 2.23 -17.17 10.89
C VAL A 388 1.08 -16.37 11.49
N THR A 389 1.38 -15.37 12.33
CA THR A 389 0.35 -14.57 13.01
C THR A 389 -0.38 -13.60 12.08
N ASP A 390 0.30 -13.04 11.08
CA ASP A 390 -0.29 -12.07 10.16
C ASP A 390 -1.31 -12.70 9.22
N ASN A 391 -1.10 -13.98 8.88
CA ASN A 391 -1.92 -14.77 7.97
C ASN A 391 -2.88 -15.74 8.68
N ASP A 392 -2.83 -15.84 10.02
CA ASP A 392 -3.62 -16.80 10.80
C ASP A 392 -3.54 -18.24 10.25
N LEU A 393 -2.30 -18.67 9.98
CA LEU A 393 -2.00 -19.92 9.25
C LEU A 393 -2.73 -21.14 9.86
N ALA A 394 -3.55 -21.80 9.05
CA ALA A 394 -4.26 -22.99 9.49
C ALA A 394 -3.34 -24.23 9.53
N PRO A 395 -3.63 -25.24 10.37
CA PRO A 395 -2.82 -26.46 10.43
C PRO A 395 -2.63 -27.17 9.09
N GLY A 396 -3.66 -27.17 8.24
CA GLY A 396 -3.58 -27.77 6.90
C GLY A 396 -2.65 -27.00 5.95
N GLU A 397 -2.68 -25.67 5.99
CA GLU A 397 -1.79 -24.81 5.20
C GLU A 397 -0.34 -24.95 5.65
N TRP A 398 -0.11 -25.01 6.97
CA TRP A 398 1.21 -25.28 7.52
C TRP A 398 1.74 -26.65 7.11
N GLN A 399 0.89 -27.69 7.21
CA GLN A 399 1.26 -29.04 6.79
C GLN A 399 1.59 -29.12 5.29
N TYR A 400 0.86 -28.38 4.46
CA TYR A 400 1.15 -28.25 3.03
C TYR A 400 2.51 -27.58 2.80
N GLY A 401 2.83 -26.50 3.51
CA GLY A 401 4.14 -25.85 3.44
C GLY A 401 5.29 -26.77 3.85
N ILE A 402 5.10 -27.56 4.90
CA ILE A 402 6.07 -28.58 5.34
C ILE A 402 6.26 -29.67 4.27
N ASP A 403 5.18 -30.18 3.68
CA ASP A 403 5.24 -31.15 2.58
C ASP A 403 5.98 -30.58 1.37
N PHE A 404 5.69 -29.33 0.99
CA PHE A 404 6.35 -28.62 -0.09
C PHE A 404 7.87 -28.55 0.12
N LEU A 405 8.32 -28.13 1.31
CA LEU A 405 9.75 -28.05 1.65
C LEU A 405 10.40 -29.44 1.71
N THR A 406 9.66 -30.45 2.18
CA THR A 406 10.12 -31.84 2.23
C THR A 406 10.36 -32.39 0.83
N ARG A 407 9.41 -32.23 -0.09
CA ARG A 407 9.55 -32.65 -1.49
C ARG A 407 10.65 -31.89 -2.21
N THR A 408 10.81 -30.60 -1.89
CA THR A 408 11.92 -29.78 -2.41
C THR A 408 13.27 -30.37 -2.01
N GLY A 409 13.44 -30.73 -0.73
CA GLY A 409 14.65 -31.40 -0.26
C GLY A 409 14.88 -32.78 -0.89
N GLN A 410 13.84 -33.58 -1.08
CA GLN A 410 13.93 -34.93 -1.67
C GLN A 410 14.36 -34.93 -3.14
N LEU A 411 14.14 -33.83 -3.87
CA LEU A 411 14.61 -33.67 -5.25
C LEU A 411 16.05 -33.13 -5.35
N CYS A 412 16.66 -32.74 -4.23
CA CYS A 412 18.06 -32.33 -4.23
C CYS A 412 19.00 -33.55 -4.39
N SER A 413 20.01 -33.42 -5.23
CA SER A 413 21.07 -34.39 -5.51
C SER A 413 22.38 -33.65 -5.85
N ASP A 414 23.45 -34.39 -6.16
CA ASP A 414 24.74 -33.81 -6.57
C ASP A 414 24.66 -32.99 -7.87
N VAL A 415 23.63 -33.23 -8.69
CA VAL A 415 23.43 -32.57 -9.99
C VAL A 415 22.15 -31.73 -10.06
N ARG A 416 21.28 -31.77 -9.03
CA ARG A 416 20.05 -30.98 -8.94
C ARG A 416 19.94 -30.33 -7.56
N GLN A 417 19.82 -29.01 -7.49
CA GLN A 417 19.67 -28.28 -6.23
C GLN A 417 18.35 -27.53 -6.19
N GLU A 418 17.25 -28.25 -5.92
CA GLU A 418 15.89 -27.68 -5.90
C GLU A 418 15.73 -26.57 -4.85
N PHE A 419 16.47 -26.61 -3.72
CA PHE A 419 16.49 -25.52 -2.76
C PHE A 419 17.12 -24.23 -3.30
N VAL A 420 18.13 -24.34 -4.15
CA VAL A 420 18.70 -23.18 -4.85
C VAL A 420 17.67 -22.62 -5.82
N LEU A 421 16.96 -23.49 -6.55
CA LEU A 421 15.88 -23.09 -7.44
C LEU A 421 14.74 -22.38 -6.69
N LEU A 422 14.37 -22.88 -5.50
CA LEU A 422 13.39 -22.22 -4.63
C LEU A 422 13.88 -20.83 -4.19
N SER A 423 15.16 -20.72 -3.77
CA SER A 423 15.77 -19.45 -3.39
C SER A 423 15.78 -18.44 -4.54
N ASP A 424 16.13 -18.89 -5.74
CA ASP A 424 16.19 -18.10 -6.98
C ASP A 424 14.80 -17.58 -7.36
N THR A 425 13.79 -18.46 -7.36
CA THR A 425 12.41 -18.11 -7.74
C THR A 425 11.66 -17.30 -6.68
N LEU A 426 12.10 -17.32 -5.42
CA LEU A 426 11.64 -16.39 -4.37
C LEU A 426 12.44 -15.07 -4.35
N GLY A 427 13.50 -14.95 -5.16
CA GLY A 427 14.34 -13.76 -5.27
C GLY A 427 15.37 -13.60 -4.14
N VAL A 428 15.49 -14.57 -3.24
CA VAL A 428 16.43 -14.53 -2.10
C VAL A 428 17.88 -14.51 -2.61
N SER A 429 18.22 -15.35 -3.57
CA SER A 429 19.57 -15.39 -4.15
C SER A 429 19.95 -14.05 -4.78
N SER A 430 19.02 -13.43 -5.51
CA SER A 430 19.22 -12.11 -6.13
C SER A 430 19.38 -11.01 -5.08
N MET A 431 18.65 -11.05 -3.97
CA MET A 431 18.86 -10.12 -2.85
C MET A 431 20.25 -10.28 -2.21
N VAL A 432 20.70 -11.52 -1.99
CA VAL A 432 22.04 -11.82 -1.44
C VAL A 432 23.13 -11.31 -2.39
N ASP A 433 22.94 -11.53 -3.69
CA ASP A 433 23.85 -11.06 -4.74
C ASP A 433 23.92 -9.52 -4.80
N VAL A 434 22.77 -8.83 -4.76
CA VAL A 434 22.73 -7.35 -4.73
C VAL A 434 23.40 -6.79 -3.48
N LEU A 435 23.17 -7.39 -2.30
CA LEU A 435 23.82 -6.98 -1.05
C LEU A 435 25.32 -7.26 -1.05
N SER A 436 25.77 -8.28 -1.77
CA SER A 436 27.19 -8.58 -1.94
C SER A 436 27.84 -7.55 -2.88
N ASN A 437 27.19 -7.24 -4.00
CA ASN A 437 27.63 -6.23 -4.97
C ASN A 437 27.69 -4.80 -4.43
N SER A 438 26.75 -4.41 -3.56
CA SER A 438 26.72 -3.04 -3.00
C SER A 438 27.96 -2.70 -2.17
N ARG A 439 28.77 -3.70 -1.81
CA ARG A 439 30.05 -3.55 -1.09
C ARG A 439 31.23 -3.29 -2.04
N THR A 440 31.03 -3.42 -3.35
CA THR A 440 32.01 -3.17 -4.42
C THR A 440 31.37 -2.41 -5.58
N PRO A 441 30.89 -1.17 -5.36
CA PRO A 441 30.07 -0.43 -6.34
C PRO A 441 30.80 -0.13 -7.66
N ASP A 442 32.13 -0.08 -7.64
CA ASP A 442 32.96 0.22 -8.82
C ASP A 442 33.28 -1.02 -9.69
N THR A 443 32.68 -2.17 -9.38
CA THR A 443 32.85 -3.42 -10.13
C THR A 443 31.66 -3.71 -11.04
N THR A 444 31.86 -4.56 -12.05
CA THR A 444 30.74 -5.08 -12.83
C THR A 444 29.78 -5.83 -11.91
N PRO A 445 28.45 -5.62 -12.02
CA PRO A 445 27.49 -6.33 -11.18
C PRO A 445 27.63 -7.85 -11.31
N SER A 446 27.70 -8.55 -10.18
CA SER A 446 27.70 -10.01 -10.17
C SER A 446 26.33 -10.59 -10.52
N ALA A 447 26.26 -11.90 -10.68
CA ALA A 447 25.03 -12.65 -10.83
C ALA A 447 25.15 -13.97 -10.05
N VAL A 448 23.99 -14.60 -9.83
CA VAL A 448 23.94 -15.98 -9.34
C VAL A 448 24.62 -16.91 -10.35
N LEU A 449 25.35 -17.93 -9.86
CA LEU A 449 26.08 -18.88 -10.71
C LEU A 449 25.19 -19.65 -11.68
N GLY A 450 23.93 -19.87 -11.29
CA GLY A 450 22.99 -20.68 -12.04
C GLY A 450 23.29 -22.19 -11.92
N PRO A 451 22.30 -23.04 -12.23
CA PRO A 451 22.39 -24.47 -11.97
C PRO A 451 23.24 -25.26 -12.99
N PHE A 452 23.61 -24.66 -14.12
CA PHE A 452 24.22 -25.37 -15.27
C PHE A 452 25.73 -25.12 -15.43
N TYR A 453 26.38 -24.50 -14.44
CA TYR A 453 27.83 -24.38 -14.42
C TYR A 453 28.50 -25.72 -14.06
N VAL A 454 29.48 -26.14 -14.86
CA VAL A 454 30.30 -27.34 -14.66
C VAL A 454 31.75 -26.91 -14.44
N PRO A 455 32.38 -27.30 -13.32
CA PRO A 455 33.78 -26.96 -13.04
C PRO A 455 34.77 -27.52 -14.08
N GLY A 456 35.79 -26.72 -14.40
CA GLY A 456 36.90 -27.13 -15.27
C GLY A 456 36.53 -27.24 -16.76
N PRO A 457 35.91 -26.21 -17.36
CA PRO A 457 35.61 -26.23 -18.80
C PRO A 457 36.89 -26.30 -19.65
N PRO A 458 36.81 -26.78 -20.90
CA PRO A 458 37.97 -26.98 -21.76
C PRO A 458 38.68 -25.65 -22.05
N VAL A 459 40.00 -25.63 -21.92
CA VAL A 459 40.82 -24.45 -22.26
C VAL A 459 40.90 -24.31 -23.77
N GLN A 460 40.57 -23.13 -24.28
CA GLN A 460 40.55 -22.83 -25.72
C GLN A 460 41.49 -21.67 -26.07
N PRO A 461 42.11 -21.67 -27.28
CA PRO A 461 42.93 -20.55 -27.72
C PRO A 461 42.07 -19.32 -28.09
N PRO A 462 42.65 -18.11 -28.09
CA PRO A 462 41.96 -16.91 -28.56
C PRO A 462 41.41 -17.09 -29.98
N GLY A 463 40.18 -16.65 -30.20
CA GLY A 463 39.46 -16.76 -31.47
C GLY A 463 38.80 -18.12 -31.72
N ALA A 464 38.91 -19.07 -30.80
CA ALA A 464 38.25 -20.37 -30.92
C ALA A 464 36.73 -20.25 -31.05
N ASP A 465 36.11 -21.23 -31.70
CA ASP A 465 34.65 -21.37 -31.80
C ASP A 465 34.16 -22.39 -30.78
N ILE A 466 33.44 -21.90 -29.76
CA ILE A 466 32.92 -22.72 -28.68
C ILE A 466 31.59 -23.39 -29.05
N ALA A 467 30.93 -23.00 -30.15
CA ALA A 467 29.69 -23.63 -30.60
C ALA A 467 29.90 -25.00 -31.24
N ALA A 468 31.13 -25.30 -31.68
CA ALA A 468 31.54 -26.60 -32.20
C ALA A 468 30.59 -27.19 -33.28
N GLY A 469 30.01 -26.32 -34.12
CA GLY A 469 29.11 -26.71 -35.22
C GLY A 469 27.62 -26.74 -34.89
N LEU A 470 27.21 -26.35 -33.67
CA LEU A 470 25.79 -26.19 -33.34
C LEU A 470 25.10 -25.13 -34.23
N PRO A 471 23.83 -25.36 -34.60
CA PRO A 471 23.04 -24.36 -35.30
C PRO A 471 22.78 -23.15 -34.42
N GLY A 472 22.73 -21.98 -35.03
CA GLY A 472 22.41 -20.71 -34.35
C GLY A 472 23.01 -19.52 -35.10
N THR A 473 22.66 -18.31 -34.67
CA THR A 473 23.24 -17.09 -35.25
C THR A 473 24.68 -16.91 -34.74
N PRO A 474 25.72 -16.92 -35.60
CA PRO A 474 27.11 -16.77 -35.15
C PRO A 474 27.33 -15.47 -34.36
N LEU A 475 28.05 -15.57 -33.25
CA LEU A 475 28.32 -14.47 -32.33
C LEU A 475 29.83 -14.34 -32.08
N TRP A 476 30.39 -13.17 -32.39
CA TRP A 476 31.74 -12.80 -32.01
C TRP A 476 31.73 -12.02 -30.69
N THR A 477 32.37 -12.59 -29.68
CA THR A 477 32.52 -11.98 -28.35
C THR A 477 33.91 -11.38 -28.22
N ASP A 478 34.00 -10.06 -27.99
CA ASP A 478 35.26 -9.36 -27.65
C ASP A 478 35.09 -8.64 -26.31
N VAL A 479 35.56 -9.26 -25.24
CA VAL A 479 35.44 -8.73 -23.88
C VAL A 479 36.81 -8.37 -23.30
N ALA A 480 36.83 -7.39 -22.40
CA ALA A 480 38.02 -6.98 -21.66
C ALA A 480 37.84 -7.20 -20.15
N VAL A 481 38.90 -7.57 -19.45
CA VAL A 481 38.97 -7.65 -18.00
C VAL A 481 39.94 -6.58 -17.51
N VAL A 482 39.44 -5.66 -16.69
CA VAL A 482 40.21 -4.57 -16.08
C VAL A 482 39.96 -4.51 -14.58
N ASP A 483 40.85 -3.86 -13.85
CA ASP A 483 40.61 -3.53 -12.44
C ASP A 483 39.71 -2.29 -12.28
N VAL A 484 39.43 -1.90 -11.03
CA VAL A 484 38.60 -0.73 -10.71
C VAL A 484 39.16 0.59 -11.28
N ASP A 485 40.49 0.68 -11.42
CA ASP A 485 41.19 1.84 -11.99
C ASP A 485 41.24 1.80 -13.54
N GLY A 486 40.71 0.73 -14.15
CA GLY A 486 40.66 0.53 -15.60
C GLY A 486 41.95 -0.04 -16.19
N LYS A 487 42.88 -0.54 -15.36
CA LYS A 487 44.11 -1.19 -15.83
C LYS A 487 43.79 -2.61 -16.31
N PRO A 488 44.31 -3.04 -17.48
CA PRO A 488 44.15 -4.41 -17.95
C PRO A 488 44.66 -5.46 -16.95
N VAL A 489 43.85 -6.51 -16.76
CA VAL A 489 44.23 -7.68 -15.96
C VAL A 489 44.61 -8.81 -16.91
N ALA A 490 45.90 -8.97 -17.17
CA ALA A 490 46.45 -10.02 -18.02
C ALA A 490 46.45 -11.39 -17.31
N GLY A 491 46.20 -12.47 -18.06
CA GLY A 491 46.18 -13.83 -17.53
C GLY A 491 44.97 -14.16 -16.64
N ALA A 492 43.94 -13.31 -16.61
CA ALA A 492 42.68 -13.62 -15.93
C ALA A 492 42.03 -14.85 -16.56
N VAL A 493 41.62 -15.80 -15.73
CA VAL A 493 40.87 -16.99 -16.12
C VAL A 493 39.41 -16.59 -16.33
N VAL A 494 38.90 -16.78 -17.55
CA VAL A 494 37.53 -16.46 -17.94
C VAL A 494 36.81 -17.72 -18.41
N ASP A 495 35.94 -18.24 -17.55
CA ASP A 495 35.03 -19.33 -17.90
C ASP A 495 33.75 -18.75 -18.50
N VAL A 496 33.30 -19.32 -19.61
CA VAL A 496 32.08 -18.93 -20.32
C VAL A 496 31.16 -20.12 -20.51
N TRP A 497 29.85 -19.89 -20.41
CA TRP A 497 28.82 -20.88 -20.72
C TRP A 497 27.49 -20.22 -21.12
N GLN A 498 26.68 -20.89 -21.94
CA GLN A 498 25.36 -20.41 -22.36
C GLN A 498 24.45 -21.55 -22.83
N SER A 499 23.17 -21.26 -23.04
CA SER A 499 22.23 -22.11 -23.79
C SER A 499 22.48 -22.06 -25.30
N ASN A 500 22.03 -23.10 -25.99
CA ASN A 500 21.97 -23.15 -27.46
C ASN A 500 20.73 -22.39 -28.00
N ASP A 501 20.56 -22.41 -29.33
CA ASP A 501 19.45 -21.73 -30.03
C ASP A 501 18.06 -22.25 -29.62
N ASP A 502 17.98 -23.51 -29.18
CA ASP A 502 16.77 -24.17 -28.69
C ASP A 502 16.54 -24.02 -27.17
N GLY A 503 17.42 -23.30 -26.46
CA GLY A 503 17.29 -23.08 -25.01
C GLY A 503 17.79 -24.23 -24.12
N PHE A 504 18.75 -25.04 -24.59
CA PHE A 504 19.36 -26.12 -23.82
C PHE A 504 20.85 -25.87 -23.54
N TYR A 505 21.30 -26.20 -22.33
CA TYR A 505 22.73 -26.30 -22.02
C TYR A 505 23.30 -27.65 -22.44
N ASP A 506 24.61 -27.72 -22.69
CA ASP A 506 25.34 -28.95 -23.06
C ASP A 506 25.06 -30.14 -22.12
N VAL A 507 24.96 -29.90 -20.81
CA VAL A 507 24.64 -30.93 -19.80
C VAL A 507 23.24 -31.55 -19.95
N GLN A 508 22.36 -30.91 -20.73
CA GLN A 508 21.00 -31.38 -21.01
C GLN A 508 20.92 -32.15 -22.35
N LEU A 509 22.02 -32.26 -23.09
CA LEU A 509 22.09 -32.86 -24.42
C LEU A 509 22.87 -34.19 -24.34
N PRO A 510 22.21 -35.33 -24.04
CA PRO A 510 22.89 -36.60 -23.76
C PRO A 510 23.60 -37.22 -24.98
N ASP A 511 23.19 -36.86 -26.19
CA ASP A 511 23.73 -37.39 -27.45
C ASP A 511 24.84 -36.51 -28.04
N GLN A 512 25.29 -35.48 -27.31
CA GLN A 512 26.31 -34.55 -27.79
C GLN A 512 27.73 -35.00 -27.40
N ASP A 513 28.60 -35.12 -28.40
CA ASP A 513 30.02 -35.44 -28.21
C ASP A 513 30.79 -34.24 -27.65
N GLY A 514 31.05 -34.27 -26.34
CA GLY A 514 31.92 -33.32 -25.65
C GLY A 514 31.26 -31.99 -25.26
N PRO A 515 31.96 -31.16 -24.46
CA PRO A 515 31.44 -29.88 -24.00
C PRO A 515 31.32 -28.89 -25.16
N VAL A 516 30.16 -28.26 -25.30
CA VAL A 516 29.87 -27.21 -26.28
C VAL A 516 29.29 -25.98 -25.60
N LEU A 517 29.44 -24.82 -26.24
CA LEU A 517 29.02 -23.52 -25.74
C LEU A 517 29.58 -23.19 -24.35
N ARG A 518 30.71 -23.84 -24.01
CA ARG A 518 31.40 -23.76 -22.73
C ARG A 518 32.90 -23.82 -22.97
N ALA A 519 33.65 -22.89 -22.40
CA ALA A 519 35.10 -22.88 -22.51
C ALA A 519 35.77 -22.08 -21.39
N ARG A 520 37.08 -22.28 -21.25
CA ARG A 520 38.00 -21.46 -20.44
C ARG A 520 38.96 -20.72 -21.35
N PHE A 521 39.10 -19.42 -21.11
CA PHE A 521 40.09 -18.56 -21.77
C PHE A 521 41.01 -17.92 -20.74
N HIS A 522 42.16 -17.43 -21.22
CA HIS A 522 43.03 -16.53 -20.47
C HIS A 522 43.07 -15.18 -21.19
N SER A 523 42.94 -14.08 -20.44
CA SER A 523 43.06 -12.75 -21.01
C SER A 523 44.47 -12.46 -21.52
N ASP A 524 44.57 -11.73 -22.64
CA ASP A 524 45.85 -11.30 -23.21
C ASP A 524 46.50 -10.14 -22.42
N ALA A 525 47.60 -9.58 -22.95
CA ALA A 525 48.33 -8.48 -22.29
C ALA A 525 47.48 -7.21 -22.13
N GLU A 526 46.49 -7.01 -23.00
CA GLU A 526 45.50 -5.94 -22.97
C GLU A 526 44.23 -6.33 -22.18
N GLY A 527 44.24 -7.49 -21.50
CA GLY A 527 43.13 -7.98 -20.72
C GLY A 527 41.98 -8.53 -21.55
N ARG A 528 42.18 -8.80 -22.85
CA ARG A 528 41.11 -9.17 -23.79
C ARG A 528 40.92 -10.68 -23.90
N VAL A 529 39.68 -11.08 -24.08
CA VAL A 529 39.25 -12.44 -24.41
C VAL A 529 38.34 -12.35 -25.63
N ARG A 530 38.68 -13.08 -26.68
CA ARG A 530 37.97 -13.07 -27.97
C ARG A 530 37.65 -14.49 -28.41
N PHE A 531 36.42 -14.75 -28.80
CA PHE A 531 35.98 -16.07 -29.25
C PHE A 531 34.68 -16.00 -30.06
N TRP A 532 34.40 -17.07 -30.80
CA TRP A 532 33.13 -17.30 -31.47
C TRP A 532 32.21 -18.19 -30.64
N SER A 533 30.92 -17.88 -30.66
CA SER A 533 29.81 -18.65 -30.11
C SER A 533 28.60 -18.50 -31.05
N ILE A 534 27.40 -18.78 -30.55
CA ILE A 534 26.12 -18.41 -31.15
C ILE A 534 25.34 -17.45 -30.23
N LEU A 535 24.40 -16.70 -30.78
CA LEU A 535 23.50 -15.85 -30.01
C LEU A 535 22.70 -16.73 -29.02
N PRO A 536 22.73 -16.44 -27.70
CA PRO A 536 21.99 -17.25 -26.73
C PRO A 536 20.48 -17.01 -26.87
N SER A 537 19.70 -18.08 -26.63
CA SER A 537 18.24 -18.03 -26.54
C SER A 537 17.75 -18.08 -25.09
N GLU A 538 16.50 -17.68 -24.86
CA GLU A 538 15.82 -17.95 -23.60
C GLU A 538 15.81 -19.44 -23.28
N TYR A 539 15.74 -19.78 -22.00
CA TYR A 539 15.63 -21.18 -21.59
C TYR A 539 14.74 -21.33 -20.35
N PRO A 540 14.01 -22.44 -20.22
CA PRO A 540 13.25 -22.74 -19.03
C PRO A 540 14.17 -23.26 -17.90
N ILE A 541 13.87 -22.88 -16.66
CA ILE A 541 14.34 -23.64 -15.49
C ILE A 541 13.51 -24.93 -15.35
N PRO A 542 13.97 -25.97 -14.64
CA PRO A 542 13.16 -27.16 -14.38
C PRO A 542 11.81 -26.83 -13.72
N ASP A 543 10.70 -27.37 -14.23
CA ASP A 543 9.34 -27.19 -13.69
C ASP A 543 8.66 -28.49 -13.23
N ASP A 544 9.37 -29.61 -13.30
CA ASP A 544 8.89 -30.94 -12.90
C ASP A 544 8.83 -31.15 -11.38
N GLY A 545 9.36 -30.19 -10.60
CA GLY A 545 9.42 -30.23 -9.13
C GLY A 545 8.40 -29.33 -8.42
N PRO A 546 8.42 -29.29 -7.07
CA PRO A 546 7.59 -28.39 -6.27
C PRO A 546 7.73 -26.93 -6.68
N VAL A 547 8.94 -26.47 -7.05
CA VAL A 547 9.14 -25.07 -7.46
C VAL A 547 8.36 -24.75 -8.74
N GLY A 548 8.37 -25.66 -9.72
CA GLY A 548 7.54 -25.52 -10.93
C GLY A 548 6.04 -25.49 -10.62
N GLN A 549 5.58 -26.35 -9.71
CA GLN A 549 4.19 -26.36 -9.24
C GLN A 549 3.81 -25.02 -8.57
N MET A 550 4.71 -24.43 -7.79
CA MET A 550 4.53 -23.11 -7.17
C MET A 550 4.41 -22.01 -8.22
N LEU A 551 5.27 -22.01 -9.25
CA LEU A 551 5.19 -21.04 -10.34
C LEU A 551 3.87 -21.16 -11.09
N ALA A 552 3.45 -22.38 -11.44
CA ALA A 552 2.17 -22.62 -12.10
C ALA A 552 0.97 -22.16 -11.25
N ALA A 553 0.96 -22.48 -9.95
CA ALA A 553 -0.10 -22.09 -9.02
C ALA A 553 -0.22 -20.56 -8.84
N THR A 554 0.87 -19.83 -9.09
CA THR A 554 0.93 -18.36 -8.99
C THR A 554 0.86 -17.64 -10.34
N GLY A 555 0.65 -18.38 -11.44
CA GLY A 555 0.57 -17.82 -12.79
C GLY A 555 1.90 -17.28 -13.33
N ARG A 556 3.04 -17.77 -12.82
CA ARG A 556 4.39 -17.38 -13.26
C ARG A 556 4.95 -18.38 -14.29
N HIS A 557 5.75 -17.88 -15.23
CA HIS A 557 6.45 -18.71 -16.22
C HIS A 557 7.84 -19.14 -15.73
N GLN A 558 8.39 -20.19 -16.32
CA GLN A 558 9.70 -20.78 -15.99
C GLN A 558 10.90 -20.20 -16.78
N TYR A 559 10.66 -19.28 -17.71
CA TYR A 559 11.73 -18.80 -18.60
C TYR A 559 12.69 -17.80 -17.97
N ARG A 560 13.96 -17.96 -18.34
CA ARG A 560 15.04 -16.99 -18.14
C ARG A 560 15.32 -16.22 -19.43
N ALA A 561 15.65 -14.95 -19.29
CA ALA A 561 15.99 -14.11 -20.43
C ALA A 561 17.26 -14.62 -21.16
N PRO A 562 17.44 -14.39 -22.47
CA PRO A 562 18.65 -14.83 -23.18
C PRO A 562 19.93 -14.16 -22.67
N HIS A 563 20.96 -14.94 -22.32
CA HIS A 563 22.23 -14.41 -21.79
C HIS A 563 23.45 -15.30 -22.02
N LEU A 564 24.63 -14.69 -21.94
CA LEU A 564 25.94 -15.34 -21.91
C LEU A 564 26.55 -15.19 -20.52
N HIS A 565 26.96 -16.30 -19.90
CA HIS A 565 27.58 -16.28 -18.58
C HIS A 565 29.10 -16.12 -18.62
N PHE A 566 29.62 -15.52 -17.54
CA PHE A 566 31.05 -15.33 -17.30
C PHE A 566 31.39 -15.62 -15.84
N MET A 567 32.48 -16.36 -15.61
CA MET A 567 33.14 -16.44 -14.32
C MET A 567 34.61 -16.05 -14.49
N ILE A 568 35.02 -14.98 -13.83
CA ILE A 568 36.32 -14.34 -13.99
C ILE A 568 37.09 -14.47 -12.68
N SER A 569 38.31 -15.00 -12.76
CA SER A 569 39.23 -15.14 -11.62
C SER A 569 40.64 -14.70 -12.02
N ALA A 570 41.32 -13.98 -11.14
CA ALA A 570 42.72 -13.60 -11.31
C ALA A 570 43.40 -13.53 -9.94
N ASP A 571 44.71 -13.81 -9.89
CA ASP A 571 45.48 -13.76 -8.65
C ASP A 571 45.44 -12.35 -8.05
N GLY A 572 45.08 -12.25 -6.76
CA GLY A 572 44.94 -10.98 -6.06
C GLY A 572 43.61 -10.23 -6.30
N TYR A 573 42.69 -10.80 -7.07
CA TYR A 573 41.36 -10.23 -7.34
C TYR A 573 40.23 -11.10 -6.80
N ARG A 574 39.10 -10.47 -6.51
CA ARG A 574 37.84 -11.17 -6.20
C ARG A 574 37.31 -11.85 -7.44
N ARG A 575 36.86 -13.09 -7.28
CA ARG A 575 36.14 -13.80 -8.34
C ARG A 575 34.83 -13.08 -8.65
N LEU A 576 34.60 -12.80 -9.93
CA LEU A 576 33.35 -12.24 -10.43
C LEU A 576 32.58 -13.33 -11.18
N ILE A 577 31.34 -13.58 -10.78
CA ILE A 577 30.37 -14.37 -11.55
C ILE A 577 29.37 -13.36 -12.10
N THR A 578 29.13 -13.34 -13.40
CA THR A 578 28.21 -12.38 -14.04
C THR A 578 27.63 -12.96 -15.32
N GLN A 579 26.77 -12.19 -15.99
CA GLN A 579 26.10 -12.57 -17.22
C GLN A 579 25.80 -11.33 -18.07
N LEU A 580 25.78 -11.48 -19.40
CA LEU A 580 25.39 -10.41 -20.32
C LEU A 580 24.08 -10.80 -21.01
N PHE A 581 23.05 -9.99 -20.83
CA PHE A 581 21.72 -10.21 -21.38
C PHE A 581 21.55 -9.56 -22.74
N VAL A 582 20.86 -10.23 -23.65
CA VAL A 582 20.60 -9.72 -25.01
C VAL A 582 19.56 -8.60 -24.95
N ALA A 583 19.94 -7.38 -25.33
CA ALA A 583 19.01 -6.26 -25.42
C ALA A 583 17.88 -6.55 -26.42
N GLY A 584 16.64 -6.34 -25.98
CA GLY A 584 15.43 -6.67 -26.77
C GLY A 584 15.07 -8.16 -26.77
N GLY A 585 15.80 -9.00 -26.03
CA GLY A 585 15.47 -10.41 -25.85
C GLY A 585 14.19 -10.62 -25.03
N ALA A 586 13.64 -11.84 -25.11
CA ALA A 586 12.45 -12.22 -24.37
C ALA A 586 12.69 -12.20 -22.84
N TYR A 587 11.62 -12.00 -22.06
CA TYR A 587 11.60 -12.14 -20.60
C TYR A 587 12.53 -11.21 -19.79
N LEU A 588 13.12 -10.15 -20.38
CA LEU A 588 13.96 -9.20 -19.65
C LEU A 588 13.25 -8.56 -18.44
N ASP A 589 11.96 -8.25 -18.58
CA ASP A 589 11.15 -7.62 -17.53
C ASP A 589 10.46 -8.64 -16.60
N SER A 590 10.61 -9.94 -16.87
CA SER A 590 9.87 -11.00 -16.15
C SER A 590 10.70 -12.27 -15.85
N ASP A 591 12.03 -12.19 -15.94
CA ASP A 591 12.96 -13.30 -15.69
C ASP A 591 12.61 -14.05 -14.39
N THR A 592 12.43 -15.37 -14.49
CA THR A 592 11.82 -16.14 -13.39
C THR A 592 12.65 -16.19 -12.11
N VAL A 593 13.96 -15.91 -12.18
CA VAL A 593 14.87 -15.90 -11.02
C VAL A 593 15.30 -14.48 -10.63
N PHE A 594 14.70 -13.45 -11.23
CA PHE A 594 15.02 -12.05 -10.97
C PHE A 594 16.51 -11.74 -11.19
N GLY A 595 17.14 -12.39 -12.18
CA GLY A 595 18.58 -12.28 -12.43
C GLY A 595 18.96 -11.10 -13.33
N VAL A 596 17.99 -10.46 -13.99
CA VAL A 596 18.23 -9.37 -14.94
C VAL A 596 18.62 -8.09 -14.21
N LYS A 597 19.75 -7.51 -14.62
CA LYS A 597 20.22 -6.19 -14.18
C LYS A 597 20.38 -5.29 -15.39
N ARG A 598 19.90 -4.05 -15.31
CA ARG A 598 19.84 -3.13 -16.46
C ARG A 598 21.23 -2.83 -17.02
N GLU A 599 22.23 -2.79 -16.15
CA GLU A 599 23.65 -2.57 -16.46
C GLU A 599 24.31 -3.74 -17.21
N LEU A 600 23.67 -4.91 -17.17
CA LEU A 600 24.11 -6.14 -17.85
C LEU A 600 23.29 -6.43 -19.11
N VAL A 601 22.30 -5.60 -19.45
CA VAL A 601 21.58 -5.68 -20.72
C VAL A 601 22.40 -4.96 -21.78
N VAL A 602 22.93 -5.70 -22.74
CA VAL A 602 23.89 -5.20 -23.73
C VAL A 602 23.39 -5.47 -25.15
N ASP A 603 23.79 -4.62 -26.10
CA ASP A 603 23.43 -4.79 -27.50
C ASP A 603 24.34 -5.85 -28.16
N PHE A 604 23.72 -6.94 -28.63
CA PHE A 604 24.36 -7.94 -29.48
C PHE A 604 24.18 -7.49 -30.93
N ALA A 605 24.94 -6.47 -31.30
CA ALA A 605 24.80 -5.74 -32.55
C ALA A 605 25.07 -6.63 -33.78
N PRO A 606 24.45 -6.38 -34.93
CA PRO A 606 24.86 -6.99 -36.19
C PRO A 606 26.33 -6.69 -36.50
N GLY A 607 27.09 -7.72 -36.86
CA GLY A 607 28.47 -7.60 -37.30
C GLY A 607 28.55 -6.79 -38.61
N ARG A 608 29.59 -5.94 -38.73
CA ARG A 608 29.81 -5.11 -39.91
C ARG A 608 31.02 -5.60 -40.68
N GLY A 609 30.86 -5.81 -41.99
CA GLY A 609 31.94 -6.24 -42.88
C GLY A 609 32.28 -7.73 -42.72
N ALA A 610 33.48 -8.10 -43.16
CA ALA A 610 33.98 -9.46 -43.06
C ALA A 610 34.18 -9.86 -41.59
N PRO A 611 33.83 -11.09 -41.19
CA PRO A 611 34.11 -11.60 -39.85
C PRO A 611 35.60 -11.51 -39.47
N PRO A 612 35.94 -11.34 -38.18
CA PRO A 612 37.33 -11.17 -37.72
C PRO A 612 38.35 -12.21 -38.17
N ASP A 613 37.94 -13.46 -38.40
CA ASP A 613 38.78 -14.56 -38.88
C ASP A 613 38.55 -14.90 -40.37
N GLY A 614 37.74 -14.11 -41.07
CA GLY A 614 37.43 -14.29 -42.48
C GLY A 614 36.51 -15.47 -42.80
N ARG A 615 35.84 -16.07 -41.81
CA ARG A 615 34.87 -17.16 -42.06
C ARG A 615 33.73 -16.72 -42.97
N ASP A 616 33.21 -17.64 -43.78
CA ASP A 616 32.06 -17.39 -44.64
C ASP A 616 30.75 -17.64 -43.87
N VAL A 617 30.07 -16.57 -43.47
CA VAL A 617 28.78 -16.62 -42.77
C VAL A 617 27.83 -15.61 -43.39
N ALA A 618 26.58 -16.03 -43.64
CA ALA A 618 25.55 -15.17 -44.24
C ALA A 618 25.16 -13.97 -43.36
N GLY A 619 25.40 -14.05 -42.05
CA GLY A 619 25.20 -12.98 -41.07
C GLY A 619 25.78 -13.38 -39.71
N TRP A 620 26.22 -12.41 -38.92
CA TRP A 620 26.77 -12.63 -37.59
C TRP A 620 26.44 -11.47 -36.64
N ARG A 621 26.56 -11.71 -35.34
CA ARG A 621 26.39 -10.73 -34.26
C ARG A 621 27.72 -10.50 -33.57
N THR A 622 27.85 -9.37 -32.88
CA THR A 622 28.99 -9.09 -32.02
C THR A 622 28.56 -8.50 -30.70
N VAL A 623 29.27 -8.84 -29.64
CA VAL A 623 29.12 -8.22 -28.32
C VAL A 623 30.48 -7.76 -27.83
N THR A 624 30.52 -6.53 -27.33
CA THR A 624 31.70 -5.94 -26.69
C THR A 624 31.37 -5.51 -25.28
N TYR A 625 32.19 -5.89 -24.30
CA TYR A 625 31.97 -5.50 -22.90
C TYR A 625 33.29 -5.39 -22.15
N THR A 626 33.33 -4.54 -21.11
CA THR A 626 34.49 -4.41 -20.22
C THR A 626 34.08 -4.77 -18.80
N PHE A 627 34.58 -5.90 -18.32
CA PHE A 627 34.40 -6.36 -16.95
C PHE A 627 35.39 -5.64 -16.01
N ARG A 628 34.87 -5.07 -14.93
CA ARG A 628 35.67 -4.48 -13.84
C ARG A 628 35.66 -5.41 -12.63
N ILE A 629 36.85 -5.81 -12.17
CA ILE A 629 37.02 -6.66 -10.98
C ILE A 629 37.79 -5.93 -9.86
N ALA A 630 37.44 -6.19 -8.61
CA ALA A 630 38.10 -5.60 -7.44
C ALA A 630 39.22 -6.49 -6.89
N ALA A 631 40.19 -5.88 -6.21
CA ALA A 631 41.20 -6.60 -5.44
C ALA A 631 40.56 -7.44 -4.31
N ALA A 632 41.17 -8.58 -3.98
CA ALA A 632 40.68 -9.57 -3.01
C ALA A 632 40.44 -9.01 -1.60
#